data_AF-A0A497IJX5-F1
#
_entry.id   AF-A0A497IJX5-F1
#
_cell.length_a   1.000
_cell.length_b   1.000
_cell.length_c   1.000
_cell.angle_alpha   90.00
_cell.angle_beta   90.00
_cell.angle_gamma   90.00
#
_symmetry.space_group_name_H-M   'P 1'
#
loop_
_entity.id
_entity.type
_entity.pdbx_description
1 polymer ?
#
loop_
_entity_poly.entity_id
_entity_poly.type
_entity_poly.pdbx_seq_one_letter_code
_entity_poly.pdbx_strand_id
1 'polypeptide(L)'
;MLELINNTRELRQRNAPLKKKQYTSTPDKINSHDDCFIATAAYGTPLASEINILRKWRDEKLQNARLGRQIITFYYRNSPPIADFIRQRQKLRQVARWIIGLFIKIIR
;
A
#
# COMPACT_ATOMS: atom_id res chain seq x y z
N MET A 1 36.70 -30.72 -16.12
CA MET A 1 36.73 -29.25 -15.94
C MET A 1 35.38 -28.57 -16.18
N LEU A 2 34.49 -29.06 -17.05
CA LEU A 2 33.18 -28.43 -17.29
C LEU A 2 32.11 -28.72 -16.21
N GLU A 3 32.20 -29.83 -15.46
CA GLU A 3 31.24 -30.13 -14.38
C GLU A 3 31.44 -29.31 -13.10
N LEU A 4 32.67 -28.86 -12.81
CA LEU A 4 32.95 -27.99 -11.66
C LEU A 4 32.37 -26.58 -11.85
N ILE A 5 32.24 -26.13 -13.10
CA ILE A 5 31.67 -24.82 -13.46
C ILE A 5 30.13 -24.85 -13.34
N ASN A 6 29.50 -25.98 -13.68
CA ASN A 6 28.04 -26.13 -13.56
C ASN A 6 27.62 -26.23 -12.09
N ASN A 7 28.37 -26.94 -11.26
CA ASN A 7 28.09 -27.09 -9.83
C ASN A 7 28.19 -25.76 -9.05
N THR A 8 29.08 -24.86 -9.46
CA THR A 8 29.23 -23.52 -8.84
C THR A 8 28.10 -22.54 -9.22
N ARG A 9 27.37 -22.77 -10.32
CA ARG A 9 26.23 -21.93 -10.70
C ARG A 9 24.98 -22.23 -9.88
N GLU A 10 24.71 -23.50 -9.59
CA GLU A 10 23.58 -23.95 -8.75
C GLU A 10 23.69 -23.45 -7.30
N LEU A 11 24.90 -23.48 -6.71
CA LEU A 11 25.14 -23.03 -5.33
C LEU A 11 25.05 -21.50 -5.15
N ARG A 12 25.21 -20.71 -6.23
CA ARG A 12 25.00 -19.25 -6.19
C ARG A 12 23.53 -18.86 -6.17
N GLN A 13 22.64 -19.64 -6.79
CA GLN A 13 21.21 -19.29 -6.84
C GLN A 13 20.47 -19.58 -5.53
N ARG A 14 20.92 -20.56 -4.74
CA ARG A 14 20.33 -20.88 -3.42
C ARG A 14 20.66 -19.85 -2.32
N ASN A 15 21.76 -19.12 -2.48
CA ASN A 15 22.22 -18.08 -1.56
C ASN A 15 21.85 -16.66 -2.02
N ALA A 16 20.92 -16.54 -2.97
CA ALA A 16 20.33 -15.24 -3.27
C ALA A 16 19.60 -14.77 -2.01
N PRO A 17 19.94 -13.60 -1.44
CA PRO A 17 19.17 -13.07 -0.33
C PRO A 17 17.74 -12.94 -0.81
N LEU A 18 16.79 -13.56 -0.10
CA LEU A 18 15.38 -13.24 -0.22
C LEU A 18 15.32 -11.72 -0.28
N LYS A 19 14.86 -11.16 -1.42
CA LYS A 19 14.62 -9.72 -1.56
C LYS A 19 13.61 -9.38 -0.48
N LYS A 20 14.10 -9.07 0.72
CA LYS A 20 13.33 -8.36 1.72
C LYS A 20 12.92 -7.11 0.98
N LYS A 21 11.63 -6.99 0.69
CA LYS A 21 11.05 -5.70 0.32
C LYS A 21 11.27 -4.84 1.55
N GLN A 22 12.47 -4.27 1.61
CA GLN A 22 12.94 -3.40 2.66
C GLN A 22 12.06 -2.18 2.50
N TYR A 23 10.98 -2.14 3.28
CA TYR A 23 10.27 -0.91 3.56
C TYR A 23 11.22 -0.12 4.47
N THR A 24 12.33 0.36 3.89
CA THR A 24 13.24 1.29 4.52
C THR A 24 12.47 2.59 4.62
N SER A 25 11.95 2.86 5.79
CA SER A 25 11.40 4.15 6.17
C SER A 25 12.53 5.17 6.28
N THR A 26 13.09 5.57 5.15
CA THR A 26 13.75 6.87 5.00
C THR A 26 12.67 7.95 5.07
N PRO A 27 12.85 9.05 5.83
CA PRO A 27 11.85 10.11 5.96
C PRO A 27 11.72 11.01 4.72
N ASP A 28 12.10 10.51 3.54
CA ASP A 28 12.06 11.27 2.30
C ASP A 28 11.52 10.38 1.17
N LYS A 29 10.37 10.80 0.63
CA LYS A 29 9.57 10.20 -0.45
C LYS A 29 9.17 8.74 -0.28
N ILE A 30 8.16 8.48 0.55
CA ILE A 30 7.31 7.31 0.32
C ILE A 30 6.67 7.50 -1.06
N ASN A 31 6.70 6.47 -1.91
CA ASN A 31 5.93 6.47 -3.15
C ASN A 31 4.50 6.85 -2.79
N SER A 32 4.13 8.09 -3.08
CA SER A 32 2.83 8.67 -2.78
C SER A 32 1.70 7.98 -3.53
N HIS A 33 1.99 6.88 -4.23
CA HIS A 33 1.05 6.01 -4.87
C HIS A 33 0.71 4.77 -4.06
N ASP A 34 1.39 4.40 -2.96
CA ASP A 34 1.12 3.14 -2.24
C ASP A 34 0.51 3.32 -0.84
N ASP A 35 0.52 4.53 -0.31
CA ASP A 35 -0.01 4.80 1.02
C ASP A 35 -1.50 5.13 0.96
N CYS A 36 -2.32 4.47 1.77
CA CYS A 36 -3.72 4.84 1.95
C CYS A 36 -3.82 5.68 3.23
N PHE A 37 -3.56 6.99 3.14
CA PHE A 37 -3.48 7.93 4.27
C PHE A 37 -4.65 7.80 5.27
N ILE A 38 -5.89 7.81 4.77
CA ILE A 38 -7.10 7.69 5.61
C ILE A 38 -7.17 6.30 6.27
N ALA A 39 -6.84 5.24 5.53
CA ALA A 39 -6.88 3.88 6.07
C ALA A 39 -5.79 3.66 7.13
N THR A 40 -4.57 4.15 6.90
CA THR A 40 -3.50 4.13 7.89
C THR A 40 -3.86 4.94 9.13
N ALA A 41 -4.55 6.08 8.99
CA ALA A 41 -5.06 6.84 10.14
C ALA A 41 -6.12 6.06 10.92
N ALA A 42 -7.03 5.35 10.23
CA ALA A 42 -8.11 4.58 10.81
C ALA A 42 -7.64 3.29 11.52
N TYR A 43 -6.79 2.50 10.86
CA TYR A 43 -6.30 1.20 11.37
C TYR A 43 -5.02 1.32 12.18
N GLY A 44 -4.27 2.42 12.03
CA GLY A 44 -2.98 2.62 12.69
C GLY A 44 -1.81 1.87 12.03
N THR A 45 -2.08 1.06 11.01
CA THR A 45 -1.07 0.31 10.25
C THR A 45 -1.37 0.37 8.75
N PRO A 46 -0.34 0.46 7.88
CA PRO A 46 -0.50 0.34 6.42
C PRO A 46 -0.64 -1.13 5.95
N LEU A 47 -0.58 -2.10 6.87
CA LEU A 47 -0.58 -3.55 6.59
C LEU A 47 -1.93 -4.24 6.81
N ALA A 48 -3.01 -3.48 7.02
CA ALA A 48 -4.33 -4.10 7.17
C ALA A 48 -4.75 -4.79 5.86
N SER A 49 -5.35 -5.98 5.95
CA SER A 49 -5.79 -6.77 4.78
C SER A 49 -6.81 -6.00 3.94
N GLU A 50 -7.64 -5.18 4.60
CA GLU A 50 -8.58 -4.23 4.01
C GLU A 50 -7.90 -3.23 3.08
N ILE A 51 -6.71 -2.76 3.43
CA ILE A 51 -5.93 -1.81 2.62
C ILE A 51 -5.46 -2.47 1.33
N ASN A 52 -5.10 -3.74 1.37
CA ASN A 52 -4.66 -4.46 0.17
C ASN A 52 -5.80 -4.65 -0.84
N ILE A 53 -7.04 -4.83 -0.37
CA ILE A 53 -8.22 -4.88 -1.25
C ILE A 53 -8.42 -3.54 -1.96
N LEU A 54 -8.32 -2.43 -1.23
CA LEU A 54 -8.44 -1.08 -1.80
C LEU A 54 -7.30 -0.76 -2.77
N ARG A 55 -6.06 -1.17 -2.47
CA ARG A 55 -4.92 -1.02 -3.39
C ARG A 55 -5.17 -1.77 -4.69
N LYS A 56 -5.58 -3.04 -4.62
CA LYS A 56 -5.89 -3.84 -5.80
C LYS A 56 -6.98 -3.19 -6.64
N TRP A 57 -8.06 -2.71 -6.02
CA TRP A 57 -9.12 -2.01 -6.73
C TRP A 57 -8.65 -0.71 -7.37
N ARG A 58 -7.83 0.09 -6.68
CA ARG A 58 -7.23 1.31 -7.23
C ARG A 58 -6.39 0.98 -8.47
N ASP A 59 -5.54 -0.03 -8.37
CA ASP A 59 -4.62 -0.42 -9.45
C ASP A 59 -5.39 -0.98 -10.66
N GLU A 60 -6.44 -1.79 -10.42
CA GLU A 60 -7.22 -2.44 -11.48
C GLU A 60 -8.29 -1.54 -12.11
N LYS A 61 -8.92 -0.64 -11.34
CA LYS A 61 -10.06 0.16 -11.79
C LYS A 61 -9.74 1.64 -11.97
N LEU A 62 -8.99 2.24 -11.06
CA LEU A 62 -8.76 3.69 -11.08
C LEU A 62 -7.56 4.07 -11.94
N GLN A 63 -6.49 3.29 -11.92
CA GLN A 63 -5.29 3.61 -12.72
C GLN A 63 -5.58 3.50 -14.23
N ASN A 64 -6.43 2.55 -14.63
CA ASN A 64 -6.82 2.32 -16.01
C ASN A 64 -7.76 3.40 -16.58
N ALA A 65 -8.51 4.10 -15.73
CA ALA A 65 -9.42 5.17 -16.13
C ALA A 65 -8.79 6.56 -16.02
N ARG A 66 -8.99 7.43 -17.03
CA ARG A 66 -8.50 8.83 -16.99
C ARG A 66 -9.07 9.60 -15.79
N LEU A 67 -10.35 9.38 -15.48
CA LEU A 67 -11.01 9.94 -14.29
C LEU A 67 -10.45 9.33 -12.99
N GLY A 68 -10.15 8.03 -12.97
CA GLY A 68 -9.61 7.37 -11.80
C GLY A 68 -8.24 7.92 -11.39
N ARG A 69 -7.38 8.27 -12.36
CA ARG A 69 -6.11 8.97 -12.08
C ARG A 69 -6.31 10.34 -11.42
N GLN A 70 -7.31 11.13 -11.86
CA GLN A 70 -7.63 12.42 -11.23
C GLN A 70 -8.13 12.25 -9.80
N ILE A 71 -8.97 11.23 -9.55
CA ILE A 71 -9.43 10.88 -8.20
C ILE A 71 -8.25 10.50 -7.31
N ILE A 72 -7.32 9.69 -7.81
CA ILE A 72 -6.09 9.31 -7.09
C ILE A 72 -5.28 10.56 -6.72
N THR A 73 -5.01 11.44 -7.67
CA THR A 73 -4.25 12.67 -7.42
C THR A 73 -4.95 13.60 -6.41
N PHE A 74 -6.27 13.78 -6.55
CA PHE A 74 -7.06 14.56 -5.61
C PHE A 74 -7.02 13.95 -4.20
N TYR A 75 -7.18 12.63 -4.10
CA TYR A 75 -7.07 11.90 -2.84
C TYR A 75 -5.71 12.18 -2.20
N TYR A 76 -4.61 11.95 -2.91
CA TYR A 76 -3.27 12.12 -2.37
C TYR A 76 -2.92 13.56 -1.98
N ARG A 77 -3.50 14.55 -2.66
CA ARG A 77 -3.26 15.96 -2.34
C ARG A 77 -4.01 16.42 -1.09
N ASN A 78 -5.22 15.91 -0.86
CA ASN A 78 -6.10 16.43 0.20
C ASN A 78 -6.18 15.51 1.43
N SER A 79 -5.83 14.23 1.29
CA SER A 79 -5.95 13.27 2.39
C SER A 79 -4.91 13.39 3.51
N PRO A 80 -3.67 13.92 3.35
CA PRO A 80 -2.73 14.07 4.46
C PRO A 80 -3.28 14.89 5.66
N PRO A 81 -3.80 16.13 5.48
CA PRO A 81 -4.35 16.90 6.61
C PRO A 81 -5.59 16.23 7.22
N ILE A 82 -6.41 15.56 6.40
CA ILE A 82 -7.58 14.82 6.87
C ILE A 82 -7.16 13.62 7.72
N ALA A 83 -6.14 12.88 7.29
CA ALA A 83 -5.62 11.72 7.98
C ALA A 83 -5.03 12.09 9.35
N ASP A 84 -4.32 13.22 9.43
CA ASP A 84 -3.79 13.71 10.70
C ASP A 84 -4.90 14.12 11.67
N PHE A 85 -5.97 14.74 11.16
CA PHE A 85 -7.15 15.05 11.97
C PHE A 85 -7.88 13.80 12.48
N ILE A 86 -8.00 12.77 11.64
CA ILE A 86 -8.60 11.48 12.02
C ILE A 86 -7.75 10.76 13.07
N ARG A 87 -6.42 10.77 12.93
CA ARG A 87 -5.51 10.07 13.85
C ARG A 87 -5.64 10.55 15.30
N GLN A 88 -5.93 11.84 15.49
CA GLN A 88 -6.08 12.45 16.82
C GLN A 88 -7.45 12.16 17.48
N ARG A 89 -8.47 11.70 16.74
CA ARG A 89 -9.84 11.56 17.25
C ARG A 89 -10.37 10.14 17.10
N GLN A 90 -10.55 9.43 18.22
CA GLN A 90 -11.03 8.03 18.21
C GLN A 90 -12.38 7.84 17.49
N LYS A 91 -13.34 8.76 17.68
CA LYS A 91 -14.64 8.70 16.98
C LYS A 91 -14.49 8.74 15.46
N LEU A 92 -13.59 9.59 14.95
CA LEU A 92 -13.33 9.68 13.51
C LEU A 92 -12.63 8.44 12.97
N ARG A 93 -11.75 7.79 13.75
CA ARG A 93 -11.14 6.52 13.35
C ARG A 93 -12.20 5.44 13.17
N GLN A 94 -13.21 5.41 14.03
CA GLN A 94 -14.31 4.45 13.96
C GLN A 94 -15.21 4.70 12.75
N VAL A 95 -15.55 5.97 12.47
CA VAL A 95 -16.27 6.37 11.26
C VAL A 95 -15.48 6.00 10.01
N ALA A 96 -14.16 6.27 9.99
CA ALA A 96 -13.30 5.92 8.86
C ALA A 96 -13.24 4.41 8.63
N ARG A 97 -13.17 3.59 9.69
CA ARG A 97 -13.26 2.11 9.57
C ARG A 97 -14.60 1.67 9.02
N TRP A 98 -15.70 2.29 9.44
CA TRP A 98 -17.04 2.02 8.92
C TRP A 98 -17.15 2.33 7.42
N ILE A 99 -16.67 3.50 7.00
CA ILE A 99 -16.66 3.92 5.59
C ILE A 99 -15.82 2.94 4.77
N ILE A 100 -14.61 2.59 5.24
CA ILE A 100 -13.72 1.65 4.55
C ILE A 100 -14.36 0.26 4.45
N GLY A 101 -14.96 -0.23 5.54
CA GLY A 101 -15.65 -1.52 5.57
C GLY A 101 -16.83 -1.56 4.60
N LEU A 102 -17.62 -0.49 4.54
CA LEU A 102 -18.71 -0.36 3.57
C LEU A 102 -18.17 -0.38 2.13
N PHE A 103 -17.10 0.38 1.86
CA PHE A 103 -16.50 0.45 0.54
C PHE A 103 -15.99 -0.92 0.06
N ILE A 104 -15.35 -1.67 0.96
CA ILE A 104 -14.88 -3.04 0.67
C ILE A 104 -16.06 -3.97 0.39
N LYS A 105 -17.16 -3.86 1.14
CA LYS A 105 -18.37 -4.65 0.91
C LYS A 105 -19.06 -4.32 -0.43
N ILE A 106 -18.89 -3.11 -0.95
CA ILE A 106 -19.44 -2.70 -2.26
C ILE A 106 -18.55 -3.19 -3.41
N ILE A 107 -17.23 -3.20 -3.22
CA ILE A 107 -16.26 -3.57 -4.25
C ILE A 107 -16.13 -5.10 -4.40
N ARG A 108 -16.34 -5.83 -3.29
CA ARG A 108 -16.31 -7.30 -3.25
C ARG A 108 -17.64 -7.89 -3.69
#